data_AF-A0AAW1N1P9-F1
#
_entry.id   AF-A0AAW1N1P9-F1
#
_cell.length_a   1.000
_cell.length_b   1.000
_cell.length_c   1.000
_cell.angle_alpha   90.00
_cell.angle_beta   90.00
_cell.angle_gamma   90.00
#
_symmetry.space_group_name_H-M   'P 1'
#
loop_
_entity.id
_entity.type
_entity.pdbx_description
1 polymer ?
#
loop_
_entity_poly.entity_id
_entity_poly.type
_entity_poly.pdbx_seq_one_letter_code
_entity_poly.pdbx_strand_id
1 'polypeptide(L)'
;MIFWILLVIAALAVWKLSQHYNYWTNRGIKQRKQTYLLGDDASVFFGRESFFELMKRLYDTFPNERYFGMYTGTTPLLTIRDPKIIKQVTVKEFDYFLNHRIIKIHSF
;
A
#
# COMPACT_ATOMS: atom_id res chain seq x y z
N MET A 1 -0.23 -15.09 34.49
CA MET A 1 -1.25 -15.55 33.51
C MET A 1 -1.60 -14.47 32.48
N ILE A 2 -1.95 -13.23 32.87
CA ILE A 2 -2.27 -12.14 31.92
C ILE A 2 -1.18 -11.87 30.86
N PHE A 3 0.10 -11.90 31.25
CA PHE A 3 1.22 -11.63 30.35
C PHE A 3 1.30 -12.62 29.19
N TRP A 4 1.11 -13.93 29.47
CA TRP A 4 1.09 -14.98 28.45
C TRP A 4 -0.09 -14.83 27.50
N ILE A 5 -1.26 -14.43 28.01
CA ILE A 5 -2.45 -14.17 27.19
C ILE A 5 -2.18 -12.99 26.23
N LEU A 6 -1.59 -11.89 26.74
CA LEU A 6 -1.21 -10.75 25.90
C LEU A 6 -0.17 -11.11 24.83
N LEU A 7 0.81 -11.94 25.17
CA LEU A 7 1.81 -12.45 24.21
C LEU A 7 1.17 -13.25 23.08
N VAL A 8 0.24 -14.15 23.41
CA VAL A 8 -0.48 -14.96 22.42
C VAL A 8 -1.35 -14.07 21.51
N ILE A 9 -2.07 -13.11 22.08
CA ILE A 9 -2.88 -12.14 21.30
C ILE A 9 -1.98 -11.33 20.36
N ALA A 10 -0.84 -10.84 20.84
CA ALA A 10 0.12 -10.09 20.02
C ALA A 10 0.68 -10.95 18.88
N ALA A 11 1.05 -12.21 19.16
CA ALA A 11 1.55 -13.13 18.14
C ALA A 11 0.50 -13.42 17.05
N LEU A 12 -0.75 -13.66 17.44
CA LEU A 12 -1.86 -13.86 16.51
C LEU A 12 -2.14 -12.60 15.66
N ALA A 13 -2.08 -11.42 16.28
CA ALA A 13 -2.25 -10.15 15.58
C ALA A 13 -1.15 -9.94 14.53
N VAL A 14 0.12 -10.17 14.89
CA VAL A 14 1.27 -10.07 13.97
C VAL A 14 1.16 -11.09 12.84
N TRP A 15 0.78 -12.33 13.13
CA TRP A 15 0.58 -13.35 12.11
C TRP A 15 -0.51 -12.96 11.12
N LYS A 16 -1.66 -12.49 11.61
CA LYS A 16 -2.76 -12.01 10.75
C LYS A 16 -2.33 -10.82 9.90
N LEU A 17 -1.59 -9.86 10.47
CA LEU A 17 -1.10 -8.71 9.71
C LEU A 17 -0.09 -9.12 8.62
N SER A 18 0.80 -10.07 8.92
CA SER A 18 1.73 -10.63 7.94
C SER A 18 0.98 -11.23 6.75
N GLN A 19 -0.11 -11.96 7.00
CA GLN A 19 -0.97 -12.50 5.93
C GLN A 19 -1.62 -11.39 5.10
N HIS A 20 -2.08 -10.29 5.72
CA HIS A 20 -2.63 -9.15 5.00
C HIS A 20 -1.61 -8.48 4.07
N TYR A 21 -0.35 -8.33 4.51
CA TYR A 21 0.72 -7.75 3.70
C TYR A 21 1.22 -8.66 2.57
N ASN A 22 0.80 -9.92 2.51
CA ASN A 22 1.09 -10.81 1.40
C ASN A 22 0.06 -10.70 0.25
N TYR A 23 -0.90 -9.77 0.33
CA TYR A 23 -1.99 -9.65 -0.65
C TYR A 23 -1.50 -9.53 -2.10
N TRP A 24 -0.48 -8.70 -2.39
CA TRP A 24 0.06 -8.55 -3.76
C TRP A 24 1.02 -9.68 -4.14
N THR A 25 1.88 -10.10 -3.21
CA THR A 25 2.79 -11.24 -3.40
C THR A 25 2.02 -12.51 -3.78
N ASN A 26 0.90 -12.79 -3.11
CA ASN A 26 0.03 -13.93 -3.42
C ASN A 26 -0.64 -13.84 -4.80
N ARG A 27 -0.69 -12.64 -5.41
CA ARG A 27 -1.21 -12.39 -6.76
C ARG A 27 -0.10 -12.26 -7.81
N GLY A 28 1.16 -12.49 -7.43
CA GLY A 28 2.31 -12.34 -8.32
C GLY A 28 2.64 -10.88 -8.66
N ILE A 29 2.06 -9.91 -7.94
CA ILE A 29 2.31 -8.49 -8.16
C ILE A 29 3.50 -8.06 -7.31
N LYS A 30 4.48 -7.41 -7.93
CA LYS A 30 5.66 -6.91 -7.21
C LYS A 30 5.23 -5.84 -6.20
N GLN A 31 5.69 -6.00 -4.98
CA GLN A 31 5.57 -5.05 -3.88
C GLN A 31 6.91 -4.96 -3.15
N ARG A 32 7.14 -3.87 -2.42
CA ARG A 32 8.29 -3.80 -1.49
C ARG A 32 8.08 -4.80 -0.36
N LYS A 33 9.13 -5.18 0.39
CA LYS A 33 8.96 -5.90 1.66
C LYS A 33 8.52 -4.91 2.74
N GLN A 34 7.31 -5.11 3.28
CA GLN A 34 6.74 -4.27 4.32
C GLN A 34 7.36 -4.68 5.65
N THR A 35 8.09 -3.76 6.25
CA THR A 35 8.80 -3.99 7.52
C THR A 35 8.07 -3.40 8.72
N TYR A 36 6.95 -2.69 8.53
CA TYR A 36 6.26 -1.97 9.59
C TYR A 36 4.73 -2.10 9.47
N LEU A 37 4.05 -2.15 10.62
CA LEU A 37 2.57 -2.22 10.77
C LEU A 37 1.83 -1.05 10.10
N LEU A 38 2.56 0.00 9.70
CA LEU A 38 2.03 1.22 9.10
C LEU A 38 2.11 1.22 7.57
N GLY A 39 2.48 0.11 6.91
CA GLY A 39 2.55 0.05 5.45
C GLY A 39 3.70 0.87 4.84
N ASP A 40 3.55 1.29 3.57
CA ASP A 40 4.57 2.05 2.85
C ASP A 40 4.58 3.54 3.23
N ASP A 41 3.52 4.03 3.89
CA ASP A 41 3.28 5.43 4.28
C ASP A 41 3.74 5.77 5.71
N ALA A 42 4.42 4.84 6.39
CA ALA A 42 4.96 5.08 7.73
C ALA A 42 5.82 6.36 7.82
N SER A 43 6.67 6.59 6.82
CA SER A 43 7.53 7.79 6.76
C SER A 43 6.74 9.08 6.57
N VAL A 44 5.60 9.03 5.88
CA VAL A 44 4.69 10.18 5.77
C VAL A 44 3.96 10.42 7.09
N PHE A 45 3.51 9.35 7.75
CA PHE A 45 2.85 9.44 9.05
C PHE A 45 3.77 10.00 10.15
N PHE A 46 5.07 9.65 10.12
CA PHE A 46 6.07 10.21 11.04
C PHE A 46 6.63 11.57 10.58
N GLY A 47 6.11 12.18 9.51
CA GLY A 47 6.57 13.47 9.00
C GLY A 47 8.01 13.48 8.48
N ARG A 48 8.57 12.31 8.16
CA ARG A 48 9.95 12.15 7.67
C ARG A 48 10.10 12.43 6.18
N GLU A 49 9.02 12.25 5.42
CA GLU A 49 8.95 12.60 4.00
C GLU A 49 7.52 13.04 3.65
N SER A 50 7.39 13.85 2.61
CA SER A 50 6.08 14.23 2.06
C SER A 50 5.44 13.08 1.30
N PHE A 51 4.11 13.13 1.14
CA PHE A 51 3.38 12.14 0.32
C PHE A 51 3.91 12.07 -1.12
N PHE A 52 4.28 13.20 -1.72
CA PHE A 52 4.83 13.23 -3.08
C PHE A 52 6.23 12.61 -3.16
N GLU A 53 7.08 12.82 -2.16
CA GLU A 53 8.39 12.17 -2.08
C GLU A 53 8.25 10.66 -1.92
N LEU A 54 7.30 10.19 -1.09
CA LEU A 54 6.97 8.77 -0.99
C LEU A 54 6.55 8.20 -2.35
N MET A 55 5.60 8.85 -3.03
CA MET A 55 5.10 8.37 -4.33
C MET A 55 6.22 8.33 -5.37
N LYS A 56 7.06 9.36 -5.44
CA LYS A 56 8.22 9.41 -6.33
C LYS A 56 9.21 8.29 -6.00
N ARG A 57 9.55 8.09 -4.74
CA ARG A 57 10.45 7.02 -4.30
C ARG A 57 9.91 5.63 -4.65
N LEU A 58 8.62 5.39 -4.45
CA LEU A 58 7.97 4.13 -4.82
C LEU A 58 7.96 3.94 -6.33
N TYR A 59 7.66 5.00 -7.10
CA TYR A 59 7.77 5.01 -8.54
C TYR A 59 9.21 4.61 -8.96
N ASP A 60 10.23 5.27 -8.44
CA ASP A 60 11.63 5.02 -8.82
C ASP A 60 12.14 3.63 -8.40
N THR A 61 11.52 3.00 -7.39
CA THR A 61 11.85 1.63 -6.94
C THR A 61 11.48 0.55 -7.96
N PHE A 62 10.46 0.79 -8.79
CA PHE A 62 9.95 -0.20 -9.74
C PHE A 62 10.00 0.33 -11.19
N PRO A 63 11.20 0.63 -11.73
CA PRO A 63 11.34 1.33 -13.02
C PRO A 63 10.78 0.51 -14.20
N ASN A 64 10.95 -0.82 -14.15
CA ASN A 64 10.61 -1.75 -15.23
C ASN A 64 9.21 -2.36 -15.11
N GLU A 65 8.49 -2.08 -14.02
CA GLU A 65 7.16 -2.64 -13.80
C GLU A 65 6.08 -1.72 -14.38
N ARG A 66 5.05 -2.32 -14.96
CA ARG A 66 3.88 -1.60 -15.48
C ARG A 66 2.93 -1.15 -14.38
N TYR A 67 2.93 -1.89 -13.27
CA TYR A 67 2.18 -1.60 -12.06
C TYR A 67 2.87 -2.29 -10.88
N PHE A 68 2.64 -1.80 -9.67
CA PHE A 68 3.17 -2.41 -8.46
C PHE A 68 2.18 -2.24 -7.30
N GLY A 69 2.26 -3.15 -6.34
CA GLY A 69 1.46 -3.09 -5.13
C GLY A 69 2.13 -2.21 -4.07
N MET A 70 1.33 -1.38 -3.42
CA MET A 70 1.72 -0.66 -2.21
C MET A 70 0.62 -0.83 -1.15
N TYR A 71 0.91 -0.40 0.08
CA TYR A 71 -0.07 -0.32 1.16
C TYR A 71 -0.11 1.08 1.75
N THR A 72 -1.32 1.58 1.99
CA THR A 72 -1.57 2.70 2.90
C THR A 72 -2.13 2.12 4.19
N GLY A 73 -1.35 2.14 5.27
CA GLY A 73 -1.64 1.38 6.48
C GLY A 73 -1.75 -0.12 6.17
N THR A 74 -2.97 -0.68 6.31
CA THR A 74 -3.28 -2.08 5.99
C THR A 74 -4.08 -2.24 4.68
N THR A 75 -4.41 -1.16 3.99
CA THR A 75 -5.20 -1.20 2.75
C THR A 75 -4.27 -1.43 1.56
N PRO A 76 -4.44 -2.53 0.79
CA PRO A 76 -3.68 -2.75 -0.43
C PRO A 76 -4.12 -1.76 -1.52
N LEU A 77 -3.16 -1.15 -2.20
CA LEU A 77 -3.36 -0.25 -3.35
C LEU A 77 -2.50 -0.69 -4.53
N LEU A 78 -3.09 -0.61 -5.72
CA LEU A 78 -2.38 -0.87 -6.97
C LEU A 78 -1.95 0.46 -7.58
N THR A 79 -0.65 0.65 -7.75
CA THR A 79 -0.11 1.83 -8.41
C THR A 79 0.20 1.49 -9.86
N ILE A 80 -0.42 2.21 -10.79
CA ILE A 80 -0.32 1.98 -12.24
C ILE A 80 0.68 2.97 -12.83
N ARG A 81 1.64 2.46 -13.63
CA ARG A 81 2.66 3.27 -14.31
C ARG A 81 2.47 3.28 -15.83
N ASP A 82 1.93 2.22 -16.41
CA ASP A 82 1.75 2.10 -17.87
C ASP A 82 0.63 3.02 -18.37
N PRO A 83 0.93 4.00 -19.25
CA PRO A 83 -0.07 4.91 -19.80
C PRO A 83 -1.23 4.22 -20.51
N LYS A 84 -1.00 3.02 -21.08
CA LYS A 84 -2.08 2.24 -21.72
C LYS A 84 -3.11 1.76 -20.71
N ILE A 85 -2.66 1.30 -19.56
CA ILE A 85 -3.54 0.83 -18.47
C ILE A 85 -4.23 2.04 -17.83
N ILE A 86 -3.51 3.14 -17.61
CA ILE A 86 -4.11 4.39 -17.12
C ILE A 86 -5.26 4.82 -18.05
N LYS A 87 -5.01 4.90 -19.35
CA LYS A 87 -6.05 5.24 -20.34
C LYS A 87 -7.22 4.25 -20.34
N GLN A 88 -6.95 2.97 -20.12
CA GLN A 88 -8.02 1.97 -20.02
C GLN A 88 -8.91 2.26 -18.81
N VAL A 89 -8.33 2.41 -17.62
CA VAL A 89 -9.07 2.62 -16.36
C VAL A 89 -9.77 3.98 -16.33
N THR A 90 -9.11 5.05 -16.79
CA THR A 90 -9.63 6.42 -16.65
C THR A 90 -10.50 6.88 -17.81
N VAL A 91 -10.51 6.18 -18.95
CA VAL A 91 -11.28 6.58 -20.14
C VAL A 91 -12.19 5.46 -20.61
N LYS A 92 -11.65 4.28 -20.93
CA LYS A 92 -12.44 3.20 -21.55
C LYS A 92 -13.40 2.54 -20.56
N GLU A 93 -12.94 2.35 -19.33
CA GLU A 93 -13.65 1.62 -18.28
C GLU A 93 -14.08 2.56 -17.15
N PHE A 94 -14.16 3.87 -17.41
CA PHE A 94 -14.47 4.87 -16.40
C PHE A 94 -15.76 4.55 -15.63
N ASP A 95 -16.77 3.99 -16.30
CA ASP A 95 -18.05 3.59 -15.70
C ASP A 95 -17.91 2.51 -14.61
N TYR A 96 -16.82 1.72 -14.62
CA TYR A 96 -16.49 0.75 -13.58
C TYR A 96 -15.69 1.37 -12.43
N PHE A 97 -15.04 2.52 -12.65
CA PHE A 97 -14.14 3.21 -11.71
C PHE A 97 -14.68 4.57 -11.27
N LEU A 98 -15.98 4.66 -10.98
CA LEU A 98 -16.64 5.91 -10.57
C LEU A 98 -16.18 6.42 -9.20
N ASN A 99 -15.81 5.50 -8.29
CA ASN A 99 -15.44 5.83 -6.92
C ASN A 99 -13.99 6.29 -6.83
N HIS A 100 -13.81 7.54 -6.42
CA HIS A 100 -12.50 8.11 -6.14
C HIS A 100 -12.23 8.05 -4.64
N ARG A 101 -11.09 7.49 -4.24
CA ARG A 101 -10.67 7.55 -2.84
C ARG A 101 -10.30 8.99 -2.52
N ILE A 102 -11.08 9.63 -1.65
CA ILE A 102 -10.72 10.94 -1.11
C ILE A 102 -9.50 10.73 -0.21
N ILE A 103 -8.31 11.05 -0.72
CA ILE A 103 -7.12 11.17 0.11
C ILE A 103 -7.31 12.47 0.89
N LYS A 104 -7.75 12.37 2.15
CA LYS A 104 -7.68 13.49 3.08
C LYS A 104 -6.21 13.73 3.38
N ILE A 105 -5.58 14.56 2.55
CA ILE A 105 -4.29 15.15 2.87
C ILE A 105 -4.57 16.00 4.12
N HIS A 106 -4.13 15.54 5.28
CA HIS A 106 -4.23 16.36 6.48
C HIS A 106 -3.31 17.55 6.23
N SER A 107 -3.90 18.68 5.83
CA SER A 107 -3.20 19.93 5.63
C SER A 107 -2.99 20.60 6.98
N PHE A 108 -2.08 20.11 7.81
CA PHE A 108 -1.55 20.81 8.99
C PHE A 108 -0.14 20.34 9.30
#